data_AF-A0A512MC40-F1
#
_entry.id   AF-A0A512MC40-F1
#
_cell.length_a   1.000
_cell.length_b   1.000
_cell.length_c   1.000
_cell.angle_alpha   90.00
_cell.angle_beta   90.00
_cell.angle_gamma   90.00
#
_symmetry.space_group_name_H-M   'P 1'
#
loop_
_entity.id
_entity.type
_entity.pdbx_description
1 polymer ?
#
loop_
_entity_poly.entity_id
_entity_poly.type
_entity_poly.pdbx_seq_one_letter_code
_entity_poly.pdbx_strand_id
1 'polypeptide(L)'
;MDNLIPMRTKLLVILLLLLGGVYIVLIAPKGRRRARQAASSPIIAAGTPSAESSHDHAASAARRTVEITQLESEATDERAGEMANRNNNPVFYQNATAGVMRKRMPDYLAPMKDWNLSERDEANVFQELHDLEYHFAERTMQFTANPLPVSRERTALYHQMQADHKADEALVEARISALVGSDRARELIQLRNDLQKRRMDELKRSVGIKVD
;
A
#
# COMPACT_ATOMS: atom_id res chain seq x y z
N MET A 1 2.44 -37.57 42.24
CA MET A 1 2.75 -36.13 42.29
C MET A 1 1.88 -35.46 41.27
N ASP A 2 1.02 -34.56 41.74
CA ASP A 2 0.04 -33.87 40.92
C ASP A 2 0.73 -33.01 39.85
N ASN A 3 0.36 -33.22 38.59
CA ASN A 3 0.83 -32.42 37.48
C ASN A 3 0.20 -31.03 37.56
N LEU A 4 0.81 -30.13 38.34
CA LEU A 4 0.46 -28.71 38.34
C LEU A 4 0.83 -28.13 36.98
N ILE A 5 -0.16 -28.05 36.08
CA ILE A 5 -0.09 -27.20 34.90
C ILE A 5 0.32 -25.79 35.39
N PRO A 6 1.42 -25.22 34.87
CA PRO A 6 1.92 -23.94 35.34
C PRO A 6 0.84 -22.86 35.22
N MET A 7 0.72 -22.03 36.25
CA MET A 7 -0.32 -21.00 36.38
C MET A 7 -0.40 -20.08 35.16
N ARG A 8 0.75 -19.82 34.53
CA ARG A 8 0.86 -19.05 33.28
C ARG A 8 0.09 -19.69 32.12
N THR A 9 0.15 -21.01 31.97
CA THR A 9 -0.53 -21.75 30.91
C THR A 9 -2.05 -21.78 31.14
N LYS A 10 -2.49 -21.91 32.40
CA LYS A 10 -3.92 -21.80 32.74
C LYS A 10 -4.47 -20.41 32.39
N LEU A 11 -3.71 -19.36 32.70
CA LEU A 11 -4.10 -17.98 32.40
C LEU A 11 -4.22 -17.73 30.90
N LEU A 12 -3.29 -18.28 30.11
CA LEU A 12 -3.26 -18.17 28.65
C LEU A 12 -4.45 -18.87 27.99
N VAL A 13 -4.82 -20.06 28.48
CA VAL A 13 -6.01 -20.80 28.01
C VAL A 13 -7.29 -20.04 28.32
N ILE A 14 -7.42 -19.47 29.53
CA ILE A 14 -8.58 -18.65 29.91
C ILE A 14 -8.69 -17.41 29.00
N LEU A 15 -7.57 -16.74 28.71
CA LEU A 15 -7.54 -15.58 27.83
C LEU A 15 -8.01 -15.93 26.41
N LEU A 16 -7.56 -17.08 25.87
CA LEU A 16 -7.98 -17.57 24.55
C LEU A 16 -9.48 -17.89 24.49
N LEU A 17 -10.03 -18.50 25.55
CA LEU A 17 -11.46 -18.79 25.63
C LEU A 17 -12.30 -17.52 25.72
N LEU A 18 -11.83 -16.50 26.44
CA LEU A 18 -12.50 -15.19 26.50
C LEU A 18 -12.46 -14.48 25.15
N LEU A 19 -11.31 -14.44 24.48
CA LEU A 19 -11.19 -13.82 23.15
C LEU A 19 -12.05 -14.53 22.10
N GLY A 20 -12.02 -15.87 22.06
CA GLY A 20 -12.84 -16.66 21.15
C GLY A 20 -14.34 -16.52 21.41
N GLY A 21 -14.75 -16.56 22.68
CA GLY A 21 -16.15 -16.40 23.09
C GLY A 21 -16.71 -15.01 22.75
N VAL A 22 -15.96 -13.95 23.05
CA VAL A 22 -16.34 -12.55 22.75
C VAL A 22 -16.46 -12.34 21.24
N TYR A 23 -15.55 -12.90 20.44
CA TYR A 23 -15.60 -12.83 18.98
C TYR A 23 -16.90 -13.44 18.42
N ILE A 24 -17.28 -14.64 18.88
CA ILE A 24 -18.47 -15.35 18.39
C ILE A 24 -19.75 -14.60 18.79
N VAL A 25 -19.86 -14.12 20.03
CA VAL A 25 -21.07 -13.47 20.53
C VAL A 25 -21.29 -12.09 19.88
N LEU A 26 -20.24 -11.30 19.64
CA LEU A 26 -20.38 -9.94 19.11
C LEU A 26 -20.47 -9.87 17.58
N ILE A 27 -19.80 -10.78 16.86
CA ILE A 27 -19.65 -10.65 15.40
C ILE A 27 -20.66 -11.52 14.65
N ALA A 28 -21.00 -12.71 15.17
CA ALA A 28 -21.95 -13.60 14.50
C ALA A 28 -23.38 -13.04 14.33
N PRO A 29 -23.96 -12.23 15.25
CA PRO A 29 -25.33 -11.74 15.08
C PRO A 29 -25.48 -10.70 13.96
N LYS A 30 -24.41 -9.96 13.62
CA LYS A 30 -24.46 -8.95 12.55
C LYS A 30 -24.50 -9.56 11.14
N GLY A 31 -24.10 -10.83 10.98
CA GLY A 31 -24.17 -11.55 9.70
C GLY A 31 -25.58 -12.01 9.30
N ARG A 32 -26.49 -12.27 10.26
CA ARG A 32 -27.84 -12.78 9.95
C ARG A 32 -28.80 -11.74 9.40
N ARG A 33 -28.58 -10.43 9.63
CA ARG A 33 -29.44 -9.38 9.05
C ARG A 33 -29.17 -9.13 7.56
N ARG A 34 -27.97 -9.44 7.06
CA ARG A 34 -27.64 -9.26 5.63
C ARG A 34 -28.09 -10.42 4.73
N ALA A 35 -28.34 -11.60 5.30
CA ALA A 35 -28.84 -12.75 4.52
C ALA A 35 -30.34 -12.69 4.19
N ARG A 36 -31.14 -11.85 4.89
CA ARG A 36 -32.58 -11.70 4.62
C ARG A 36 -32.93 -10.61 3.60
N GLN A 37 -31.96 -9.79 3.16
CA GLN A 37 -32.19 -8.76 2.13
C GLN A 37 -31.95 -9.28 0.70
N ALA A 38 -31.42 -10.50 0.53
CA ALA A 38 -31.23 -11.10 -0.78
C ALA A 38 -32.43 -11.97 -1.26
N ALA A 39 -33.50 -12.06 -0.46
CA ALA A 39 -34.62 -12.98 -0.70
C ALA A 39 -35.97 -12.30 -1.02
N SER A 40 -36.01 -11.00 -1.31
CA SER A 40 -37.26 -10.33 -1.67
C SER A 40 -37.06 -9.15 -2.61
N SER A 41 -37.14 -9.41 -3.92
CA SER A 41 -37.58 -8.42 -4.89
C SER A 41 -38.25 -9.15 -6.05
N PRO A 42 -39.59 -9.28 -6.03
CA PRO A 42 -40.34 -9.69 -7.20
C PRO A 42 -40.56 -8.46 -8.07
N ILE A 43 -39.95 -8.42 -9.26
CA ILE A 43 -40.37 -7.47 -10.30
C ILE A 43 -41.20 -8.26 -11.30
N ILE A 44 -42.49 -8.38 -10.98
CA ILE A 44 -43.54 -8.54 -11.97
C ILE A 44 -43.99 -7.12 -12.31
N ALA A 45 -43.75 -6.69 -13.55
CA ALA A 45 -44.42 -5.53 -14.12
C ALA A 45 -44.80 -5.88 -15.57
N ALA A 46 -46.11 -6.01 -15.75
CA ALA A 46 -46.80 -6.13 -17.01
C ALA A 46 -46.61 -4.87 -17.89
N GLY A 47 -46.74 -5.05 -19.20
CA GLY A 47 -47.05 -3.95 -20.13
C GLY A 47 -46.11 -3.87 -21.33
N THR A 48 -46.39 -4.64 -22.38
CA THR A 48 -45.88 -4.45 -23.73
C THR A 48 -46.82 -3.52 -24.51
N PRO A 49 -46.38 -2.34 -24.99
CA PRO A 49 -46.94 -1.74 -26.19
C PRO A 49 -46.19 -2.26 -27.41
N SER A 50 -46.95 -2.75 -28.39
CA SER A 50 -46.49 -3.12 -29.72
C SER A 50 -45.79 -1.94 -30.42
N ALA A 51 -44.63 -2.20 -31.03
CA ALA A 51 -43.97 -1.31 -31.99
C ALA A 51 -43.21 -2.15 -33.03
N GLU A 52 -43.96 -2.81 -33.92
CA GLU A 52 -43.43 -3.33 -35.18
C GLU A 52 -42.95 -2.16 -36.05
N SER A 53 -41.64 -1.90 -36.11
CA SER A 53 -40.91 -1.33 -37.29
C SER A 53 -39.47 -0.84 -37.04
N SER A 54 -38.92 -0.89 -35.81
CA SER A 54 -37.60 -0.30 -35.50
C SER A 54 -36.43 -1.29 -35.34
N HIS A 55 -36.62 -2.56 -35.74
CA HIS A 55 -35.71 -3.65 -35.39
C HIS A 55 -34.32 -3.56 -36.06
N ASP A 56 -34.22 -3.01 -37.28
CA ASP A 56 -32.96 -2.98 -38.03
C ASP A 56 -32.03 -1.83 -37.61
N HIS A 57 -32.59 -0.69 -37.19
CA HIS A 57 -31.79 0.43 -36.68
C HIS A 57 -31.30 0.21 -35.24
N ALA A 58 -32.12 -0.42 -34.38
CA ALA A 58 -31.72 -0.76 -33.01
C ALA A 58 -30.61 -1.84 -32.99
N ALA A 59 -30.70 -2.83 -33.87
CA ALA A 59 -29.66 -3.86 -34.01
C ALA A 59 -28.35 -3.27 -34.57
N SER A 60 -28.42 -2.31 -35.50
CA SER A 60 -27.24 -1.63 -36.06
C SER A 60 -26.56 -0.69 -35.05
N ALA A 61 -27.35 0.07 -34.27
CA ALA A 61 -26.82 0.93 -33.20
C ALA A 61 -26.18 0.11 -32.07
N ALA A 62 -26.79 -1.01 -31.68
CA ALA A 62 -26.25 -1.91 -30.66
C ALA A 62 -24.90 -2.52 -31.09
N ARG A 63 -24.74 -2.91 -32.36
CA ARG A 63 -23.46 -3.45 -32.87
C ARG A 63 -22.34 -2.40 -32.82
N ARG A 64 -22.61 -1.15 -33.24
CA ARG A 64 -21.62 -0.07 -33.16
C ARG A 64 -21.22 0.27 -31.72
N THR A 65 -22.17 0.25 -30.78
CA THR A 65 -21.86 0.46 -29.36
C THR A 65 -20.94 -0.64 -28.83
N VAL A 66 -21.19 -1.90 -29.20
CA VAL A 66 -20.32 -3.03 -28.81
C VAL A 66 -18.92 -2.90 -29.44
N GLU A 67 -18.81 -2.54 -30.71
CA GLU A 67 -17.53 -2.31 -31.40
C GLU A 67 -16.74 -1.15 -30.77
N ILE A 68 -17.41 -0.04 -30.41
CA ILE A 68 -16.77 1.10 -29.73
C ILE A 68 -16.30 0.71 -28.32
N THR A 69 -17.13 -0.01 -27.56
CA THR A 69 -16.75 -0.48 -26.22
C THR A 69 -15.58 -1.48 -26.28
N GLN A 70 -15.50 -2.31 -27.31
CA GLN A 70 -14.35 -3.21 -27.52
C GLN A 70 -13.07 -2.44 -27.84
N LEU A 71 -13.12 -1.47 -28.77
CA LEU A 71 -11.97 -0.64 -29.13
C LEU A 71 -11.47 0.21 -27.95
N GLU A 72 -12.38 0.73 -27.12
CA GLU A 72 -12.03 1.46 -25.89
C GLU A 72 -11.39 0.54 -24.83
N SER A 73 -11.86 -0.71 -24.72
CA SER A 73 -11.22 -1.72 -23.85
C SER A 73 -9.81 -2.04 -24.31
N GLU A 74 -9.63 -2.34 -25.60
CA GLU A 74 -8.33 -2.67 -26.20
C GLU A 74 -7.31 -1.53 -26.04
N ALA A 75 -7.74 -0.28 -26.27
CA ALA A 75 -6.90 0.89 -26.09
C ALA A 75 -6.57 1.17 -24.60
N THR A 76 -7.46 0.79 -23.68
CA THR A 76 -7.22 0.90 -22.23
C THR A 76 -6.26 -0.18 -21.75
N ASP A 77 -6.38 -1.39 -22.28
CA ASP A 77 -5.52 -2.54 -21.96
C ASP A 77 -4.11 -2.36 -22.53
N GLU A 78 -3.96 -1.80 -23.75
CA GLU A 78 -2.66 -1.43 -24.32
C GLU A 78 -1.97 -0.33 -23.51
N ARG A 79 -2.68 0.73 -23.12
CA ARG A 79 -2.13 1.79 -22.26
C ARG A 79 -1.77 1.27 -20.87
N ALA A 80 -2.60 0.40 -20.30
CA ALA A 80 -2.31 -0.24 -19.02
C ALA A 80 -1.08 -1.16 -19.13
N GLY A 81 -0.94 -1.87 -20.24
CA GLY A 81 0.23 -2.70 -20.56
C GLY A 81 1.51 -1.88 -20.75
N GLU A 82 1.45 -0.78 -21.50
CA GLU A 82 2.59 0.14 -21.67
C GLU A 82 2.98 0.85 -20.37
N MET A 83 1.98 1.27 -19.56
CA MET A 83 2.23 1.82 -18.23
C MET A 83 2.83 0.77 -17.30
N ALA A 84 2.35 -0.48 -17.33
CA ALA A 84 2.93 -1.58 -16.56
C ALA A 84 4.36 -1.89 -17.00
N ASN A 85 4.66 -1.84 -18.30
CA ASN A 85 6.01 -2.10 -18.82
C ASN A 85 6.98 -0.95 -18.50
N ARG A 86 6.51 0.31 -18.55
CA ARG A 86 7.26 1.48 -18.04
C ARG A 86 7.40 1.49 -16.52
N ASN A 87 6.49 0.83 -15.80
CA ASN A 87 6.47 0.61 -14.34
C ASN A 87 7.18 -0.69 -13.90
N ASN A 88 7.74 -1.46 -14.84
CA ASN A 88 8.67 -2.56 -14.60
C ASN A 88 10.10 -2.31 -15.11
N ASN A 89 10.44 -1.09 -15.56
CA ASN A 89 11.78 -0.72 -16.03
C ASN A 89 12.68 -0.21 -14.87
N PRO A 90 13.65 -1.03 -14.39
CA PRO A 90 14.53 -0.67 -13.28
C PRO A 90 15.35 0.60 -13.50
N VAL A 91 15.65 0.97 -14.76
CA VAL A 91 16.43 2.17 -15.10
C VAL A 91 15.62 3.46 -14.88
N PHE A 92 14.30 3.43 -15.16
CA PHE A 92 13.43 4.57 -14.84
C PHE A 92 13.36 4.79 -13.32
N TYR A 93 13.30 3.71 -12.54
CA TYR A 93 13.26 3.76 -11.07
C TYR A 93 14.55 4.28 -10.46
N GLN A 94 15.69 3.78 -10.93
CA GLN A 94 16.98 4.26 -10.45
C GLN A 94 17.15 5.76 -10.74
N ASN A 95 16.74 6.24 -11.91
CA ASN A 95 16.86 7.66 -12.27
C ASN A 95 15.86 8.56 -11.52
N ALA A 96 14.62 8.11 -11.32
CA ALA A 96 13.62 8.85 -10.55
C ALA A 96 14.03 8.94 -9.06
N THR A 97 14.49 7.84 -8.48
CA THR A 97 14.99 7.78 -7.10
C THR A 97 16.26 8.62 -6.97
N ALA A 98 17.25 8.49 -7.86
CA ALA A 98 18.46 9.29 -7.85
C ALA A 98 18.20 10.81 -8.01
N GLY A 99 17.21 11.19 -8.82
CA GLY A 99 16.81 12.60 -8.99
C GLY A 99 16.13 13.19 -7.76
N VAL A 100 15.25 12.43 -7.09
CA VAL A 100 14.62 12.82 -5.83
C VAL A 100 15.67 12.93 -4.72
N MET A 101 16.60 11.97 -4.67
CA MET A 101 17.69 11.95 -3.71
C MET A 101 18.60 13.17 -3.90
N ARG A 102 19.14 13.41 -5.09
CA ARG A 102 20.02 14.57 -5.34
C ARG A 102 19.40 15.91 -4.92
N LYS A 103 18.08 16.06 -5.05
CA LYS A 103 17.38 17.31 -4.68
C LYS A 103 17.19 17.47 -3.17
N ARG A 104 16.94 16.38 -2.44
CA ARG A 104 16.51 16.42 -1.02
C ARG A 104 17.58 15.93 -0.04
N MET A 105 18.67 15.37 -0.55
CA MET A 105 19.84 14.98 0.21
C MET A 105 20.44 16.08 1.09
N PRO A 106 20.45 17.36 0.67
CA PRO A 106 20.86 18.44 1.55
C PRO A 106 20.05 18.54 2.84
N ASP A 107 18.77 18.16 2.82
CA ASP A 107 17.89 18.20 4.00
C ASP A 107 18.25 17.08 5.00
N TYR A 108 18.67 15.90 4.50
CA TYR A 108 19.18 14.81 5.34
C TYR A 108 20.56 15.11 5.95
N LEU A 109 21.38 15.87 5.23
CA LEU A 109 22.72 16.28 5.67
C LEU A 109 22.71 17.50 6.60
N ALA A 110 21.64 18.30 6.58
CA ALA A 110 21.54 19.54 7.35
C ALA A 110 21.82 19.37 8.86
N PRO A 111 21.30 18.35 9.55
CA PRO A 111 21.57 18.14 10.97
C PRO A 111 23.02 17.74 11.24
N MET A 112 23.67 17.06 10.28
CA MET A 112 25.01 16.48 10.46
C MET A 112 26.13 17.51 10.41
N LYS A 113 25.88 18.69 9.82
CA LYS A 113 26.86 19.77 9.72
C LYS A 113 27.40 20.21 11.08
N ASP A 114 26.59 20.12 12.12
CA ASP A 114 26.94 20.55 13.47
C ASP A 114 27.52 19.41 14.33
N TRP A 115 27.67 18.20 13.77
CA TRP A 115 28.00 16.99 14.53
C TRP A 115 29.50 16.66 14.60
N ASN A 116 30.34 17.44 13.92
CA ASN A 116 31.78 17.24 13.82
C ASN A 116 32.15 15.81 13.38
N LEU A 117 31.45 15.27 12.39
CA LEU A 117 31.74 13.96 11.82
C LEU A 117 33.00 14.02 10.95
N SER A 118 33.70 12.89 10.84
CA SER A 118 34.69 12.75 9.79
C SER A 118 33.99 12.69 8.42
N GLU A 119 34.66 13.14 7.36
CA GLU A 119 34.11 13.05 5.99
C GLU A 119 33.71 11.61 5.62
N ARG A 120 34.43 10.63 6.17
CA ARG A 120 34.14 9.20 5.97
C ARG A 120 32.86 8.78 6.69
N ASP A 121 32.67 9.21 7.93
CA ASP A 121 31.46 8.85 8.69
C ASP A 121 30.24 9.56 8.13
N GLU A 122 30.37 10.81 7.70
CA GLU A 122 29.31 11.53 6.98
C GLU A 122 28.92 10.78 5.69
N ALA A 123 29.89 10.34 4.89
CA ALA A 123 29.64 9.56 3.69
C ALA A 123 28.97 8.20 3.98
N ASN A 124 29.35 7.53 5.08
CA ASN A 124 28.73 6.26 5.47
C ASN A 124 27.28 6.47 5.97
N VAL A 125 27.04 7.46 6.83
CA VAL A 125 25.68 7.80 7.29
C VAL A 125 24.80 8.16 6.11
N PHE A 126 25.34 8.94 5.17
CA PHE A 126 24.69 9.26 3.91
C PHE A 126 24.32 8.01 3.11
N GLN A 127 25.26 7.07 2.95
CA GLN A 127 25.03 5.84 2.19
C GLN A 127 23.92 5.00 2.82
N GLU A 128 23.91 4.87 4.15
CA GLU A 128 22.89 4.09 4.86
C GLU A 128 21.49 4.73 4.76
N LEU A 129 21.39 6.07 4.87
CA LEU A 129 20.14 6.79 4.62
C LEU A 129 19.68 6.67 3.17
N HIS A 130 20.64 6.65 2.23
CA HIS A 130 20.38 6.48 0.82
C HIS A 130 19.77 5.11 0.52
N ASP A 131 20.39 4.05 1.03
CA ASP A 131 19.97 2.68 0.76
C ASP A 131 18.59 2.39 1.38
N LEU A 132 18.27 3.00 2.53
CA LEU A 132 16.95 2.93 3.13
C LEU A 132 15.86 3.54 2.23
N GLU A 133 16.10 4.71 1.66
CA GLU A 133 15.14 5.35 0.74
C GLU A 133 15.02 4.59 -0.58
N TYR A 134 16.15 4.06 -1.08
CA TYR A 134 16.17 3.24 -2.28
C TYR A 134 15.29 1.99 -2.13
N HIS A 135 15.47 1.21 -1.06
CA HIS A 135 14.65 0.02 -0.82
C HIS A 135 13.17 0.36 -0.58
N PHE A 136 12.88 1.46 0.13
CA PHE A 136 11.50 1.90 0.32
C PHE A 136 10.83 2.25 -1.02
N ALA A 137 11.52 2.99 -1.89
CA ALA A 137 11.02 3.34 -3.21
C ALA A 137 10.78 2.08 -4.05
N GLU A 138 11.77 1.19 -4.12
CA GLU A 138 11.69 -0.07 -4.87
C GLU A 138 10.46 -0.90 -4.47
N ARG A 139 10.23 -1.12 -3.17
CA ARG A 139 9.08 -1.90 -2.71
C ARG A 139 7.75 -1.20 -2.93
N THR A 140 7.69 0.12 -2.74
CA THR A 140 6.48 0.91 -3.05
C THR A 140 6.10 0.74 -4.52
N MET A 141 7.10 0.71 -5.41
CA MET A 141 6.88 0.51 -6.84
C MET A 141 6.49 -0.93 -7.18
N GLN A 142 7.09 -1.95 -6.55
CA GLN A 142 6.63 -3.34 -6.68
C GLN A 142 5.16 -3.50 -6.24
N PHE A 143 4.76 -2.80 -5.16
CA PHE A 143 3.38 -2.80 -4.70
C PHE A 143 2.41 -2.10 -5.66
N THR A 144 2.83 -1.01 -6.31
CA THR A 144 1.99 -0.30 -7.30
C THR A 144 1.97 -0.97 -8.68
N ALA A 145 3.04 -1.67 -9.06
CA ALA A 145 3.16 -2.43 -10.30
C ALA A 145 2.27 -3.68 -10.35
N ASN A 146 1.70 -4.09 -9.21
CA ASN A 146 0.64 -5.10 -9.11
C ASN A 146 -0.73 -4.41 -8.92
N PRO A 147 -1.42 -3.98 -10.00
CA PRO A 147 -2.74 -3.35 -9.91
C PRO A 147 -3.86 -4.36 -9.62
N LEU A 148 -3.60 -5.40 -8.81
CA LEU A 148 -4.62 -6.34 -8.39
C LEU A 148 -5.75 -5.59 -7.64
N PRO A 149 -7.04 -5.92 -7.86
CA PRO A 149 -8.12 -5.36 -7.04
C PRO A 149 -7.82 -5.61 -5.55
N VAL A 150 -8.37 -4.79 -4.64
CA VAL A 150 -8.17 -4.94 -3.19
C VAL A 150 -8.51 -6.37 -2.78
N SER A 151 -7.48 -7.21 -2.65
CA SER A 151 -7.56 -8.64 -2.40
C SER A 151 -6.83 -8.98 -1.10
N ARG A 152 -7.10 -10.15 -0.54
CA ARG A 152 -6.37 -10.63 0.65
C ARG A 152 -4.86 -10.71 0.41
N GLU A 153 -4.47 -11.10 -0.80
CA GLU A 153 -3.07 -11.18 -1.23
C GLU A 153 -2.43 -9.78 -1.29
N ARG A 154 -3.16 -8.78 -1.80
CA ARG A 154 -2.67 -7.39 -1.85
C ARG A 154 -2.51 -6.80 -0.45
N THR A 155 -3.44 -7.08 0.47
CA THR A 155 -3.33 -6.67 1.87
C THR A 155 -2.15 -7.35 2.56
N ALA A 156 -1.93 -8.65 2.32
CA ALA A 156 -0.78 -9.38 2.86
C ALA A 156 0.55 -8.81 2.34
N LEU A 157 0.64 -8.53 1.04
CA LEU A 157 1.82 -7.91 0.42
C LEU A 157 2.12 -6.52 1.01
N TYR A 158 1.07 -5.71 1.24
CA TYR A 158 1.22 -4.41 1.90
C TYR A 158 1.81 -4.53 3.31
N HIS A 159 1.28 -5.44 4.13
CA HIS A 159 1.78 -5.65 5.48
C HIS A 159 3.20 -6.21 5.51
N GLN A 160 3.53 -7.10 4.56
CA GLN A 160 4.90 -7.59 4.39
C GLN A 160 5.86 -6.44 4.05
N MET A 161 5.51 -5.61 3.06
CA MET A 161 6.30 -4.42 2.71
C MET A 161 6.53 -3.49 3.92
N GLN A 162 5.51 -3.27 4.74
CA GLN A 162 5.64 -2.46 5.96
C GLN A 162 6.57 -3.10 6.99
N ALA A 163 6.47 -4.42 7.18
CA ALA A 163 7.32 -5.16 8.11
C ALA A 163 8.79 -5.11 7.65
N ASP A 164 9.03 -5.35 6.36
CA ASP A 164 10.36 -5.33 5.78
C ASP A 164 10.97 -3.91 5.84
N HIS A 165 10.18 -2.87 5.55
CA HIS A 165 10.65 -1.48 5.65
C HIS A 165 11.04 -1.12 7.09
N LYS A 166 10.23 -1.53 8.07
CA LYS A 166 10.55 -1.31 9.48
C LYS A 166 11.80 -2.09 9.93
N ALA A 167 12.03 -3.27 9.37
CA ALA A 167 13.25 -4.03 9.62
C ALA A 167 14.49 -3.30 9.06
N ASP A 168 14.38 -2.75 7.86
CA ASP A 168 15.46 -1.94 7.26
C ASP A 168 15.72 -0.65 8.06
N GLU A 169 14.67 0.04 8.52
CA GLU A 169 14.80 1.21 9.39
C GLU A 169 15.61 0.87 10.65
N ALA A 170 15.28 -0.23 11.32
CA ALA A 170 15.98 -0.66 12.53
C ALA A 170 17.44 -1.05 12.25
N LEU A 171 17.70 -1.70 11.11
CA LEU A 171 19.06 -2.06 10.69
C LEU A 171 19.90 -0.82 10.40
N VAL A 172 19.34 0.13 9.66
CA VAL A 172 20.00 1.39 9.30
C VAL A 172 20.20 2.27 10.54
N GLU A 173 19.21 2.34 11.44
CA GLU A 173 19.34 3.02 12.72
C GLU A 173 20.50 2.44 13.54
N ALA A 174 20.62 1.11 13.61
CA ALA A 174 21.71 0.45 14.32
C ALA A 174 23.09 0.76 13.70
N ARG A 175 23.19 0.79 12.37
CA ARG A 175 24.43 1.12 11.65
C ARG A 175 24.82 2.58 11.83
N ILE A 176 23.87 3.50 11.68
CA ILE A 176 24.10 4.93 11.93
C ILE A 176 24.45 5.17 13.41
N SER A 177 23.80 4.45 14.35
CA SER A 177 24.11 4.54 15.78
C SER A 177 25.56 4.19 16.08
N ALA A 178 26.16 3.25 15.34
CA ALA A 178 27.57 2.90 15.50
C ALA A 178 28.53 4.01 15.02
N LEU A 179 28.07 4.90 14.14
CA LEU A 179 28.84 6.01 13.59
C LEU A 179 28.68 7.30 14.40
N VAL A 180 27.46 7.62 14.82
CA VAL A 180 27.13 8.95 15.39
C VAL A 180 26.47 8.90 16.78
N GLY A 181 26.23 7.70 17.32
CA GLY A 181 25.49 7.50 18.58
C GLY A 181 23.97 7.40 18.39
N SER A 182 23.31 6.72 19.34
CA SER A 182 21.90 6.31 19.20
C SER A 182 20.88 7.46 19.21
N ASP A 183 21.17 8.58 19.88
CA ASP A 183 20.24 9.71 19.91
C ASP A 183 20.22 10.44 18.57
N ARG A 184 21.41 10.70 17.99
CA ARG A 184 21.56 11.30 16.67
C ARG A 184 21.05 10.39 15.55
N ALA A 185 21.29 9.08 15.67
CA ALA A 185 20.72 8.12 14.73
C ALA A 185 19.19 8.16 14.72
N ARG A 186 18.56 8.15 15.90
CA ARG A 186 17.10 8.30 16.02
C ARG A 186 16.59 9.61 15.44
N GLU A 187 17.31 10.71 15.66
CA GLU A 187 16.98 12.02 15.07
C GLU A 187 17.00 11.98 13.53
N LEU A 188 18.00 11.36 12.91
CA LEU A 188 18.05 11.21 11.44
C LEU A 188 16.92 10.36 10.88
N ILE A 189 16.62 9.22 11.52
CA ILE A 189 15.53 8.33 11.10
C ILE A 189 14.17 9.05 11.25
N GLN A 190 13.99 9.79 12.35
CA GLN A 190 12.77 10.56 12.55
C GLN A 190 12.62 11.70 11.53
N LEU A 191 13.69 12.47 11.29
CA LEU A 191 13.71 13.51 10.26
C LEU A 191 13.34 12.93 8.90
N ARG A 192 13.88 11.75 8.57
CA ARG A 192 13.54 11.05 7.33
C ARG A 192 12.06 10.73 7.26
N ASN A 193 11.49 10.15 8.31
CA ASN A 193 10.08 9.77 8.33
C ASN A 193 9.17 11.00 8.23
N ASP A 194 9.55 12.12 8.82
CA ASP A 194 8.84 13.39 8.69
C ASP A 194 8.94 13.99 7.27
N LEU A 195 10.10 13.88 6.61
CA LEU A 195 10.28 14.29 5.21
C LEU A 195 9.48 13.40 4.26
N GLN A 196 9.48 12.09 4.49
CA GLN A 196 8.72 11.12 3.71
C GLN A 196 7.20 11.35 3.87
N LYS A 197 6.74 11.61 5.09
CA LYS A 197 5.33 11.95 5.38
C LYS A 197 4.91 13.22 4.66
N ARG A 198 5.69 14.31 4.78
CA ARG A 198 5.44 15.57 4.07
C ARG A 198 5.37 15.36 2.55
N ARG A 199 6.23 14.53 1.97
CA ARG A 199 6.18 14.15 0.56
C ARG A 199 4.87 13.45 0.19
N MET A 200 4.44 12.47 0.97
CA MET A 200 3.16 11.80 0.72
C MET A 200 1.98 12.77 0.82
N ASP A 201 2.03 13.71 1.76
CA ASP A 201 0.99 14.72 1.94
C ASP A 201 0.99 15.77 0.80
N GLU A 202 2.17 16.16 0.29
CA GLU A 202 2.32 16.98 -0.92
C GLU A 202 1.80 16.26 -2.17
N LEU A 203 2.12 14.98 -2.32
CA LEU A 203 1.64 14.16 -3.43
C LEU A 203 0.12 14.04 -3.40
N LYS A 204 -0.48 13.77 -2.23
CA LYS A 204 -1.94 13.74 -2.06
C LYS A 204 -2.59 15.08 -2.45
N ARG A 205 -2.00 16.20 -2.01
CA ARG A 205 -2.49 17.57 -2.34
C ARG A 205 -2.42 17.86 -3.84
N SER A 206 -1.32 17.51 -4.50
CA SER A 206 -1.13 17.77 -5.94
C SER A 206 -2.01 16.90 -6.85
N VAL A 207 -2.33 15.68 -6.43
CA VAL A 207 -3.19 14.74 -7.19
C VAL A 207 -4.69 14.92 -6.84
N GLY A 208 -5.03 15.78 -5.88
CA GLY A 208 -6.42 16.04 -5.49
C GLY A 208 -7.10 14.88 -4.75
N ILE A 209 -6.33 13.91 -4.24
CA ILE A 209 -6.87 12.77 -3.49
C ILE A 209 -7.18 13.24 -2.06
N LYS A 210 -8.47 13.44 -1.76
CA LYS A 210 -8.98 13.56 -0.39
C LYS A 210 -9.16 12.15 0.17
N VAL A 211 -8.26 11.70 1.03
CA VAL A 211 -8.45 10.48 1.83
C VAL A 211 -8.97 10.94 3.18
N ASP A 212 -10.26 10.69 3.45
CA ASP A 212 -10.86 10.83 4.78
C ASP A 212 -10.35 9.76 5.74
#